data_AF-A0A7M4A091-F1
#
_entry.id   AF-A0A7M4A091-F1
#
_cell.length_a   1.000
_cell.length_b   1.000
_cell.length_c   1.000
_cell.angle_alpha   90.00
_cell.angle_beta   90.00
_cell.angle_gamma   90.00
#
_symmetry.space_group_name_H-M   'P 1'
#
loop_
_entity.id
_entity.type
_entity.pdbx_description
1 polymer ?
#
loop_
_entity_poly.entity_id
_entity_poly.type
_entity_poly.pdbx_seq_one_letter_code
_entity_poly.pdbx_strand_id
1 'polypeptide(L)' 'MDVAYQYMMYFFEEDDAYLAEINEAFRSGRLLAGEMKQLCIERATAWLSELHEMRDQTAHLVERFLADDSR' A
#
# COMPACT_ATOMS: atom_id res chain seq x y z
N MET A 1 -3.40 18.69 0.44
CA MET A 1 -3.18 17.41 -0.26
C MET A 1 -3.38 16.32 0.79
N ASP A 2 -4.27 15.35 0.56
CA ASP A 2 -4.61 14.31 1.53
C ASP A 2 -3.53 13.22 1.58
N VAL A 3 -3.12 12.82 2.79
CA VAL A 3 -2.02 11.87 2.99
C VAL A 3 -2.46 10.43 2.67
N ALA A 4 -3.71 10.05 2.99
CA ALA A 4 -4.18 8.70 2.69
C ALA A 4 -4.23 8.46 1.18
N TYR A 5 -4.66 9.46 0.41
CA TYR A 5 -4.57 9.42 -1.05
C TYR A 5 -3.12 9.25 -1.57
N GLN A 6 -2.15 9.96 -0.99
CA GLN A 6 -0.74 9.82 -1.40
C GLN A 6 -0.23 8.40 -1.16
N TYR A 7 -0.57 7.80 -0.03
CA TYR A 7 -0.17 6.42 0.26
C TYR A 7 -0.79 5.43 -0.72
N MET A 8 -2.06 5.61 -1.09
CA MET A 8 -2.68 4.79 -2.15
C MET A 8 -1.93 4.94 -3.47
N MET A 9 -1.66 6.17 -3.92
CA MET A 9 -0.96 6.45 -5.19
C MET A 9 0.45 5.85 -5.26
N TYR A 10 1.19 5.81 -4.15
CA TYR A 10 2.59 5.35 -4.18
C TYR A 10 2.76 3.87 -3.83
N PHE A 11 1.86 3.26 -3.07
CA PHE A 11 2.11 1.95 -2.46
C PHE A 11 0.99 0.94 -2.62
N PHE A 12 -0.28 1.35 -2.56
CA PHE A 12 -1.36 0.42 -2.26
C PHE A 12 -2.39 0.25 -3.38
N GLU A 13 -2.34 1.09 -4.41
CA GLU A 13 -3.25 1.02 -5.54
C GLU A 13 -2.49 1.30 -6.84
N GLU A 14 -2.68 0.41 -7.81
CA GLU A 14 -1.99 0.44 -9.10
C GLU A 14 -2.92 0.93 -10.24
N ASP A 15 -4.24 0.93 -10.02
CA ASP A 15 -5.21 1.40 -11.00
C ASP A 15 -5.29 2.95 -10.98
N ASP A 16 -4.62 3.56 -11.95
CA ASP A 16 -4.63 5.00 -12.19
C ASP A 16 -6.04 5.58 -12.42
N ALA A 17 -6.96 4.82 -13.03
CA ALA A 17 -8.32 5.27 -13.28
C ALA A 17 -9.10 5.35 -11.97
N TYR A 18 -8.95 4.34 -11.11
CA TYR A 18 -9.53 4.35 -9.78
C TYR A 18 -8.96 5.47 -8.90
N LEU A 19 -7.64 5.70 -8.93
CA LEU A 19 -7.01 6.82 -8.25
C LEU A 19 -7.56 8.18 -8.73
N ALA A 20 -7.76 8.34 -10.03
CA ALA A 20 -8.36 9.56 -10.58
C ALA A 20 -9.81 9.76 -10.09
N GLU A 21 -10.61 8.70 -10.07
CA GLU A 21 -12.00 8.73 -9.61
C GLU A 21 -12.10 9.16 -8.14
N ILE A 22 -11.36 8.52 -7.24
CA ILE A 22 -11.43 8.82 -5.81
C ILE A 22 -10.89 10.23 -5.50
N ASN A 23 -9.89 10.70 -6.26
CA ASN A 23 -9.37 12.07 -6.12
C ASN A 23 -10.42 13.11 -6.55
N GLU A 24 -11.14 12.87 -7.66
CA GLU A 24 -12.22 13.73 -8.11
C GLU A 24 -13.36 13.76 -7.08
N ALA A 25 -13.80 12.59 -6.61
CA ALA A 25 -14.83 12.47 -5.57
C ALA A 25 -14.44 13.18 -4.25
N PHE A 26 -13.17 13.10 -3.86
CA PHE A 26 -12.65 13.77 -2.67
C PHE A 26 -12.63 15.29 -2.85
N ARG A 27 -12.16 15.78 -4.01
CA ARG A 27 -12.12 17.22 -4.32
C ARG A 27 -13.51 17.82 -4.49
N SER A 28 -14.48 17.04 -4.96
CA SER A 28 -15.87 17.47 -5.07
C SER A 28 -16.62 17.41 -3.73
N GLY A 29 -16.01 16.87 -2.66
CA GLY A 29 -16.65 16.66 -1.37
C GLY A 29 -17.68 15.52 -1.32
N ARG A 30 -17.70 14.64 -2.34
CA ARG A 30 -18.55 13.44 -2.38
C ARG A 30 -17.96 12.29 -1.57
N LEU A 31 -16.65 12.31 -1.36
CA LEU A 31 -15.92 11.38 -0.51
C LEU A 31 -15.37 12.13 0.72
N LEU A 32 -15.70 11.67 1.91
CA LEU A 32 -15.24 12.23 3.18
C LEU A 32 -13.81 11.77 3.51
N ALA A 33 -13.11 12.54 4.33
CA ALA A 33 -11.76 12.17 4.80
C ALA A 33 -11.73 10.85 5.59
N GLY A 34 -12.83 10.51 6.28
CA GLY A 34 -12.95 9.21 6.95
C GLY A 34 -13.02 8.05 5.95
N GLU A 35 -13.76 8.24 4.85
CA GLU A 35 -13.94 7.24 3.80
C GLU A 35 -12.65 7.06 2.99
N MET A 36 -11.96 8.15 2.64
CA MET A 36 -10.63 8.11 2.01
C MET A 36 -9.63 7.31 2.86
N LYS A 37 -9.61 7.53 4.18
CA LYS A 37 -8.76 6.78 5.10
C LYS A 37 -9.15 5.30 5.17
N GLN A 38 -10.45 5.01 5.17
CA GLN A 38 -10.95 3.63 5.19
C GLN A 38 -10.51 2.85 3.95
N LEU A 39 -10.67 3.44 2.75
CA LEU A 39 -10.17 2.88 1.49
C LEU A 39 -8.65 2.61 1.55
N CYS A 40 -7.89 3.57 2.06
CA CYS A 40 -6.45 3.41 2.23
C CYS A 40 -6.09 2.28 3.20
N ILE A 41 -6.81 2.12 4.31
CA ILE A 41 -6.56 1.04 5.28
C ILE A 41 -6.82 -0.32 4.66
N GLU A 42 -7.89 -0.46 3.87
CA GLU A 42 -8.23 -1.70 3.20
C GLU A 42 -7.13 -2.13 2.23
N ARG A 43 -6.66 -1.20 1.39
CA ARG A 43 -5.57 -1.45 0.44
C ARG A 43 -4.23 -1.71 1.15
N ALA A 44 -3.90 -0.92 2.17
CA ALA A 44 -2.70 -1.13 2.97
C ALA A 44 -2.69 -2.50 3.65
N THR A 45 -3.84 -2.95 4.16
CA THR A 45 -3.96 -4.25 4.83
C THR A 45 -3.75 -5.41 3.86
N ALA A 46 -4.33 -5.31 2.65
CA ALA A 46 -4.11 -6.30 1.60
C ALA A 46 -2.62 -6.38 1.22
N TRP A 47 -2.01 -5.23 0.94
CA TRP A 47 -0.60 -5.13 0.57
C TRP A 47 0.34 -5.67 1.65
N LEU A 48 0.12 -5.30 2.92
CA LEU A 48 0.93 -5.80 4.04
C LEU A 48 0.78 -7.30 4.25
N SER A 49 -0.41 -7.85 4.01
CA SER A 49 -0.65 -9.29 4.13
C SER A 49 0.11 -10.06 3.06
N GLU A 50 0.08 -9.59 1.81
CA GLU A 50 0.86 -10.16 0.72
C GLU A 50 2.36 -10.05 0.98
N LEU A 51 2.84 -8.89 1.43
CA LEU A 51 4.24 -8.68 1.78
C LEU A 51 4.71 -9.63 2.88
N HIS A 52 3.89 -9.83 3.92
CA HIS A 52 4.19 -10.78 4.99
C HIS A 52 4.26 -12.21 4.48
N GLU A 53 3.33 -12.62 3.60
CA GLU A 53 3.36 -13.94 3.00
C GLU A 53 4.62 -14.16 2.15
N MET A 54 4.98 -13.19 1.30
CA MET A 54 6.20 -13.24 0.49
C MET A 54 7.46 -13.33 1.37
N ARG A 55 7.51 -12.56 2.47
CA ARG A 55 8.60 -12.62 3.44
C ARG A 55 8.73 -14.03 4.02
N ASP A 56 7.63 -14.62 4.45
CA ASP A 56 7.63 -15.93 5.11
C ASP A 56 8.04 -17.04 4.12
N GLN A 57 7.57 -16.96 2.86
CA GLN A 57 7.97 -17.87 1.78
C GLN A 57 9.47 -17.78 1.48
N THR A 58 10.09 -16.59 1.61
CA THR A 58 11.47 -16.33 1.21
C THR A 58 12.47 -16.29 2.36
N ALA A 59 12.04 -16.44 3.61
CA ALA A 59 12.89 -16.32 4.80
C ALA A 59 14.13 -17.25 4.78
N HIS A 60 13.99 -18.45 4.21
CA HIS A 60 15.08 -19.42 4.07
C HIS A 60 16.18 -18.99 3.08
N LEU A 61 15.90 -18.01 2.21
CA LEU A 61 16.86 -17.49 1.24
C LEU A 61 17.80 -16.45 1.83
N VAL A 62 17.53 -15.94 3.04
CA VAL A 62 18.34 -14.87 3.66
C VAL A 62 19.82 -15.28 3.77
N GLU A 63 20.10 -16.53 4.15
CA GLU A 63 21.47 -17.04 4.26
C GLU A 63 22.21 -17.10 2.91
N ARG A 64 21.49 -17.15 1.79
CA ARG A 64 22.09 -17.13 0.45
C ARG A 64 22.60 -15.73 0.07
N PHE A 65 22.03 -14.68 0.63
CA PHE A 65 22.33 -13.29 0.26
C PHE A 65 23.23 -12.56 1.26
N LEU A 66 23.29 -13.03 2.51
CA LEU A 66 24.20 -12.49 3.52
C LEU A 66 25.61 -13.03 3.32
N ALA A 67 26.61 -12.16 3.44
CA ALA A 67 28.02 -12.55 3.40
C ALA A 67 28.45 -13.21 4.73
N ASP A 68 29.45 -14.08 4.68
CA ASP A 68 29.93 -14.83 5.86
C ASP A 68 30.41 -13.92 7.01
N ASP A 69 30.86 -12.70 6.69
CA ASP A 69 31.35 -11.68 7.62
C ASP A 69 30.29 -10.66 8.06
N SER A 70 29.03 -10.84 7.65
CA SER A 70 27.92 -9.91 7.94
C SER A 70 27.15 -10.20 9.24
N ARG A 71 27.58 -11.21 10.02
CA ARG A 71 26.98 -11.60 11.30
C ARG A 71 27.71 -11.02 12.50
#